data_AF-A0A811VIE5-F1
#
_entry.id   AF-A0A811VIE5-F1
#
_cell.length_a   1.000
_cell.length_b   1.000
_cell.length_c   1.000
_cell.angle_alpha   90.00
_cell.angle_beta   90.00
_cell.angle_gamma   90.00
#
_symmetry.space_group_name_H-M   'P 1'
#
loop_
_entity.id
_entity.type
_entity.pdbx_description
1 polymer ?
#
loop_
_entity_poly.entity_id
_entity_poly.type
_entity_poly.pdbx_seq_one_letter_code
_entity_poly.pdbx_strand_id
1 'polypeptide(L)'
;MNPNMNMHNIQQMNISQVGGPNQMMQSGVSPVSMMQASPQQQMQGQMQAQVSNAAQQQQQQQQQQQQQQQQAEKMDNILKVKSLLSPLRESLFLTLRTGAFALQEHNLADNLKRDSVSHAGRFEKHLEDFYAYCDQIELHLKTAIQCMQQLSSAQHYLPSAVTPARIEPYMQENPGGPMTYSTYLNIVRVHVQSAKDIHDTLISAAQNISQAD
;
A
#
# COMPACT_ATOMS: atom_id res chain seq x y z
N MET A 1 -55.74 28.17 12.78
CA MET A 1 -54.40 28.79 12.83
C MET A 1 -53.80 28.76 11.43
N ASN A 2 -53.33 29.91 10.94
CA ASN A 2 -52.79 30.10 9.60
C ASN A 2 -51.43 29.43 9.37
N PRO A 3 -51.10 29.08 8.10
CA PRO A 3 -49.82 28.57 7.63
C PRO A 3 -48.88 29.73 7.22
N ASN A 4 -47.57 29.49 7.02
CA ASN A 4 -46.89 29.98 5.81
C ASN A 4 -45.45 29.45 5.65
N MET A 5 -45.15 29.03 4.42
CA MET A 5 -43.80 28.99 3.85
C MET A 5 -43.30 30.42 3.67
N ASN A 6 -41.98 30.65 3.73
CA ASN A 6 -41.41 31.68 2.86
C ASN A 6 -40.00 31.34 2.40
N MET A 7 -39.81 31.54 1.10
CA MET A 7 -38.67 31.24 0.26
C MET A 7 -38.11 32.59 -0.23
N HIS A 8 -36.78 32.71 -0.36
CA HIS A 8 -36.06 33.80 -1.06
C HIS A 8 -36.14 35.20 -0.39
N ASN A 9 -35.14 36.09 -0.41
CA ASN A 9 -34.19 36.39 -1.48
C ASN A 9 -33.00 37.25 -0.97
N ILE A 10 -31.83 37.07 -1.61
CA ILE A 10 -30.82 38.06 -2.09
C ILE A 10 -30.49 39.33 -1.28
N GLN A 11 -29.17 39.57 -1.08
CA GLN A 11 -28.33 40.71 -1.54
C GLN A 11 -27.08 40.78 -0.61
N GLN A 12 -25.84 40.40 -0.98
CA GLN A 12 -24.85 40.98 -1.92
C GLN A 12 -24.39 42.42 -1.60
N MET A 13 -23.14 42.55 -1.11
CA MET A 13 -22.06 43.54 -1.41
C MET A 13 -21.05 43.59 -0.23
N ASN A 14 -19.80 43.09 -0.37
CA ASN A 14 -18.59 43.68 -0.99
C ASN A 14 -17.90 44.75 -0.12
N ILE A 15 -16.67 44.49 0.37
CA ILE A 15 -15.47 45.36 0.17
C ILE A 15 -14.17 44.78 0.78
N SER A 16 -13.20 44.58 -0.13
CA SER A 16 -11.76 44.94 -0.09
C SER A 16 -10.70 44.27 0.81
N GLN A 17 -9.57 44.00 0.12
CA GLN A 17 -8.16 44.28 0.47
C GLN A 17 -7.32 43.04 0.84
N VAL A 18 -6.54 42.43 -0.08
CA VAL A 18 -5.22 42.78 -0.71
C VAL A 18 -4.00 42.62 0.22
N GLY A 19 -3.07 41.71 -0.19
CA GLY A 19 -1.62 41.69 0.13
C GLY A 19 -1.24 40.86 1.36
N GLY A 20 -0.25 39.96 1.39
CA GLY A 20 0.82 39.52 0.49
C GLY A 20 1.65 38.43 1.23
N PRO A 21 2.64 37.75 0.59
CA PRO A 21 3.29 36.55 1.12
C PRO A 21 4.65 36.81 1.82
N ASN A 22 5.03 35.85 2.68
CA ASN A 22 6.39 35.46 3.13
C ASN A 22 7.49 36.51 3.36
N GLN A 23 8.07 36.52 4.57
CA GLN A 23 9.50 36.72 4.86
C GLN A 23 9.78 36.39 6.34
N MET A 24 10.62 35.38 6.62
CA MET A 24 12.07 35.43 6.93
C MET A 24 12.45 35.68 8.40
N MET A 25 13.33 34.79 8.87
CA MET A 25 14.22 34.80 10.04
C MET A 25 14.31 36.08 10.89
N GLN A 26 14.25 35.94 12.23
CA GLN A 26 15.38 36.37 13.07
C GLN A 26 15.33 35.83 14.51
N SER A 27 16.50 35.39 14.95
CA SER A 27 16.94 35.17 16.32
C SER A 27 16.85 36.45 17.17
N GLY A 28 16.61 36.34 18.48
CA GLY A 28 16.78 37.48 19.38
C GLY A 28 16.23 37.30 20.79
N VAL A 29 17.11 36.90 21.70
CA VAL A 29 17.26 37.24 23.12
C VAL A 29 16.13 37.94 23.91
N SER A 30 15.94 37.45 25.13
CA SER A 30 15.11 37.97 26.23
C SER A 30 15.34 39.45 26.57
N PRO A 31 14.37 40.09 27.25
CA PRO A 31 14.62 40.41 28.66
C PRO A 31 13.45 40.11 29.60
N VAL A 32 13.84 39.82 30.83
CA VAL A 32 13.02 39.57 32.01
C VAL A 32 12.31 40.85 32.44
N SER A 33 10.98 40.78 32.55
CA SER A 33 10.16 41.77 33.27
C SER A 33 9.71 41.15 34.59
N MET A 34 10.31 41.59 35.69
CA MET A 34 9.85 41.33 37.04
C MET A 34 8.53 42.08 37.28
N MET A 35 7.42 41.38 37.50
CA MET A 35 6.27 41.99 38.17
C MET A 35 5.62 41.02 39.16
N GLN A 36 6.01 41.24 40.42
CA GLN A 36 5.23 41.27 41.65
C GLN A 36 3.90 40.49 41.70
N ALA A 37 3.88 39.56 42.65
CA ALA A 37 2.84 38.61 42.95
C ALA A 37 1.50 39.21 43.42
N SER A 38 0.41 38.59 42.95
CA SER A 38 -0.95 38.67 43.52
C SER A 38 -1.47 37.23 43.71
N PRO A 39 -1.71 36.75 44.94
CA PRO A 39 -2.06 35.36 45.19
C PRO A 39 -3.58 35.16 45.21
N GLN A 40 -4.24 35.01 44.05
CA GLN A 40 -5.65 34.56 44.04
C GLN A 40 -6.17 33.95 42.72
N GLN A 41 -5.30 33.44 41.84
CA GLN A 41 -5.72 32.91 40.53
C GLN A 41 -5.12 31.54 40.14
N GLN A 42 -4.74 30.71 41.13
CA GLN A 42 -4.08 29.42 40.85
C GLN A 42 -5.01 28.20 40.69
N MET A 43 -6.33 28.33 40.88
CA MET A 43 -7.24 27.16 40.89
C MET A 43 -8.13 27.01 39.64
N GLN A 44 -7.88 27.76 38.56
CA GLN A 44 -8.63 27.62 37.30
C GLN A 44 -7.76 27.23 36.09
N GLY A 45 -6.43 27.17 36.26
CA GLY A 45 -5.49 26.82 35.18
C GLY A 45 -5.22 25.32 35.00
N GLN A 46 -5.57 24.46 35.96
CA GLN A 46 -5.19 23.04 35.90
C GLN A 46 -6.16 22.16 35.09
N MET A 47 -7.39 22.58 34.82
CA MET A 47 -8.34 21.77 34.03
C MET A 47 -8.20 22.00 32.51
N GLN A 48 -7.59 23.10 32.08
CA GLN A 48 -7.43 23.42 30.65
C GLN A 48 -6.16 22.80 30.04
N ALA A 49 -5.14 22.50 30.85
CA ALA A 49 -3.92 21.85 30.38
C ALA A 49 -4.09 20.34 30.09
N GLN A 50 -5.12 19.69 30.65
CA GLN A 50 -5.32 18.24 30.49
C GLN A 50 -6.13 17.88 29.22
N VAL A 51 -6.92 18.82 28.67
CA VAL A 51 -7.68 18.60 27.43
C VAL A 51 -6.80 18.78 26.17
N SER A 52 -5.79 19.66 26.22
CA SER A 52 -4.89 19.88 25.07
C SER A 52 -3.98 18.69 24.76
N ASN A 53 -3.61 17.87 25.75
CA ASN A 53 -2.76 16.70 25.53
C ASN A 53 -3.53 15.49 24.95
N ALA A 54 -4.84 15.39 25.16
CA ALA A 54 -5.65 14.30 24.60
C ALA A 54 -5.94 14.48 23.11
N ALA A 55 -6.10 15.74 22.64
CA ALA A 55 -6.37 16.02 21.23
C ALA A 55 -5.14 15.79 20.32
N GLN A 56 -3.93 15.91 20.84
CA GLN A 56 -2.71 15.77 20.03
C GLN A 56 -2.33 14.30 19.76
N GLN A 57 -2.78 13.36 20.59
CA GLN A 57 -2.54 11.93 20.39
C GLN A 57 -3.45 11.31 19.32
N GLN A 58 -4.64 11.87 19.10
CA GLN A 58 -5.60 11.32 18.13
C GLN A 58 -5.23 11.66 16.67
N GLN A 59 -4.46 12.72 16.43
CA GLN A 59 -4.09 13.15 15.08
C GLN A 59 -2.90 12.36 14.49
N GLN A 60 -2.06 11.74 15.32
CA GLN A 60 -0.95 10.92 14.86
C GLN A 60 -1.38 9.51 14.40
N GLN A 61 -2.50 9.01 14.90
CA GLN A 61 -2.99 7.67 14.54
C GLN A 61 -3.66 7.63 13.16
N GLN A 62 -4.22 8.75 12.70
CA GLN A 62 -4.92 8.82 11.41
C GLN A 62 -3.97 8.86 10.21
N GLN A 63 -2.71 9.30 10.40
CA GLN A 63 -1.74 9.39 9.30
C GLN A 63 -1.07 8.05 8.96
N GLN A 64 -0.99 7.11 9.91
CA GLN A 64 -0.46 5.77 9.65
C GLN A 64 -1.46 4.86 8.90
N GLN A 65 -2.76 5.10 9.05
CA GLN A 65 -3.78 4.29 8.40
C GLN A 65 -3.81 4.49 6.87
N GLN A 66 -3.49 5.68 6.38
CA GLN A 66 -3.49 5.99 4.95
C GLN A 66 -2.32 5.35 4.17
N GLN A 67 -1.15 5.16 4.82
CA GLN A 67 0.00 4.52 4.15
C GLN A 67 -0.17 3.00 3.98
N GLN A 68 -0.93 2.35 4.87
CA GLN A 68 -1.13 0.90 4.79
C GLN A 68 -2.18 0.49 3.76
N GLN A 69 -3.21 1.31 3.52
CA GLN A 69 -4.17 1.06 2.45
C GLN A 69 -3.52 1.17 1.06
N GLN A 70 -2.59 2.12 0.88
CA GLN A 70 -1.83 2.25 -0.37
C GLN A 70 -0.90 1.06 -0.66
N GLN A 71 -0.44 0.32 0.35
CA GLN A 71 0.37 -0.89 0.15
C GLN A 71 -0.47 -2.10 -0.28
N ALA A 72 -1.70 -2.23 0.23
CA ALA A 72 -2.61 -3.31 -0.17
C ALA A 72 -3.11 -3.14 -1.62
N GLU A 73 -3.41 -1.92 -2.05
CA GLU A 73 -3.73 -1.62 -3.46
C GLU A 73 -2.54 -1.86 -4.40
N LYS A 74 -1.30 -1.68 -3.92
CA LYS A 74 -0.08 -1.88 -4.71
C LYS A 74 0.23 -3.35 -5.03
N MET A 75 -0.48 -4.29 -4.41
CA MET A 75 -0.23 -5.73 -4.50
C MET A 75 -1.21 -6.50 -5.40
N ASP A 76 -2.11 -5.82 -6.11
CA ASP A 76 -3.03 -6.52 -7.02
C ASP A 76 -2.31 -6.91 -8.33
N ASN A 77 -1.73 -8.11 -8.30
CA ASN A 77 -1.07 -8.74 -9.44
C ASN A 77 -1.99 -8.84 -10.68
N ILE A 78 -3.30 -8.99 -10.50
CA ILE A 78 -4.25 -9.09 -11.62
C ILE A 78 -4.46 -7.73 -12.28
N LEU A 79 -4.63 -6.67 -11.47
CA LEU A 79 -4.68 -5.30 -12.01
C LEU A 79 -3.38 -4.93 -12.72
N LYS A 80 -2.23 -5.38 -12.18
CA LYS A 80 -0.93 -5.15 -12.82
C LYS A 80 -0.83 -5.85 -14.17
N VAL A 81 -1.25 -7.11 -14.30
CA VAL A 81 -1.33 -7.82 -15.60
C VAL A 81 -2.22 -7.04 -16.58
N LYS A 82 -3.41 -6.61 -16.16
CA LYS A 82 -4.32 -5.84 -17.01
C LYS A 82 -3.67 -4.55 -17.52
N SER A 83 -2.92 -3.86 -16.66
CA SER A 83 -2.20 -2.63 -17.04
C SER A 83 -1.08 -2.87 -18.07
N LEU A 84 -0.49 -4.07 -18.09
CA LEU A 84 0.58 -4.45 -19.01
C LEU A 84 0.07 -4.88 -20.40
N LEU A 85 -1.22 -5.20 -20.55
CA LEU A 85 -1.78 -5.64 -21.84
C LEU A 85 -1.71 -4.57 -22.93
N SER A 86 -1.90 -3.30 -22.57
CA SER A 86 -1.81 -2.18 -23.52
C SER A 86 -0.38 -2.01 -24.07
N PRO A 87 0.66 -1.81 -23.23
CA PRO A 87 2.03 -1.68 -23.72
C PRO A 87 2.57 -2.97 -24.38
N LEU A 88 2.10 -4.15 -23.98
CA LEU A 88 2.41 -5.41 -24.68
C LEU A 88 1.93 -5.36 -26.14
N ARG A 89 0.67 -4.95 -26.38
CA ARG A 89 0.13 -4.83 -27.74
C ARG A 89 0.89 -3.79 -28.56
N GLU A 90 1.22 -2.67 -27.94
CA GLU A 90 1.98 -1.60 -28.60
C GLU A 90 3.40 -2.06 -28.98
N SER A 91 4.14 -2.69 -28.07
CA SER A 91 5.48 -3.22 -28.36
C SER A 91 5.46 -4.27 -29.48
N LEU A 92 4.46 -5.16 -29.51
CA LEU A 92 4.27 -6.12 -30.60
C LEU A 92 4.01 -5.40 -31.93
N PHE A 93 3.11 -4.42 -31.94
CA PHE A 93 2.81 -3.63 -33.13
C PHE A 93 4.05 -2.91 -33.66
N LEU A 94 4.82 -2.26 -32.78
CA LEU A 94 6.04 -1.55 -33.14
C LEU A 94 7.13 -2.50 -33.66
N THR A 95 7.25 -3.69 -33.07
CA THR A 95 8.16 -4.75 -33.54
C THR A 95 7.83 -5.14 -34.96
N LEU A 96 6.56 -5.45 -35.24
CA LEU A 96 6.12 -5.85 -36.58
C LEU A 96 6.32 -4.71 -37.60
N ARG A 97 5.96 -3.47 -37.22
CA ARG A 97 6.12 -2.31 -38.09
C ARG A 97 7.58 -2.06 -38.44
N THR A 98 8.46 -2.04 -37.44
CA THR A 98 9.90 -1.77 -37.66
C THR A 98 10.60 -2.91 -38.37
N GLY A 99 10.20 -4.17 -38.12
CA GLY A 99 10.68 -5.33 -38.88
C GLY A 99 10.29 -5.25 -40.36
N ALA A 100 9.04 -4.87 -40.65
CA ALA A 100 8.59 -4.68 -42.04
C ALA A 100 9.38 -3.57 -42.76
N PHE A 101 9.60 -2.43 -42.10
CA PHE A 101 10.45 -1.36 -42.64
C PHE A 101 11.89 -1.81 -42.88
N ALA A 102 12.48 -2.56 -41.94
CA ALA A 102 13.83 -3.08 -42.08
C ALA A 102 13.95 -4.00 -43.31
N LEU A 103 13.00 -4.92 -43.50
CA LEU A 103 12.98 -5.80 -44.68
C LEU A 103 12.85 -5.01 -45.98
N GLN A 104 12.00 -3.99 -46.03
CA GLN A 104 11.81 -3.14 -47.20
C GLN A 104 13.10 -2.37 -47.55
N GLU A 105 13.77 -1.78 -46.54
CA GLU A 105 15.05 -1.08 -46.71
C GLU A 105 16.15 -2.02 -47.22
N HIS A 106 16.24 -3.24 -46.69
CA HIS A 106 17.20 -4.24 -47.19
C HIS A 106 16.97 -4.58 -48.67
N ASN A 107 15.71 -4.75 -49.10
CA ASN A 107 15.37 -5.01 -50.51
C ASN A 107 15.71 -3.80 -51.43
N LEU A 108 15.58 -2.56 -50.93
CA LEU A 108 15.91 -1.34 -51.67
C LEU A 108 17.42 -1.06 -51.73
N ALA A 109 18.15 -1.40 -50.66
CA ALA A 109 19.60 -1.22 -50.57
C ALA A 109 20.38 -2.16 -51.50
N ASP A 110 19.89 -3.39 -51.72
CA ASP A 110 20.46 -4.32 -52.71
C ASP A 110 20.37 -3.78 -54.16
N ASN A 111 19.51 -2.78 -54.40
CA ASN A 111 19.33 -2.16 -55.73
C ASN A 111 20.21 -0.92 -55.96
N LEU A 112 20.70 -0.21 -54.94
CA LEU A 112 21.60 0.94 -55.10
C LEU A 112 22.51 1.11 -53.88
N LYS A 113 23.83 1.21 -54.09
CA LYS A 113 24.83 1.67 -53.10
C LYS A 113 24.38 2.99 -52.47
N ARG A 114 23.75 2.93 -51.30
CA ARG A 114 23.50 4.08 -50.44
C ARG A 114 23.86 3.69 -49.00
N ASP A 115 24.57 4.58 -48.34
CA ASP A 115 24.80 4.54 -46.90
C ASP A 115 23.46 4.77 -46.19
N SER A 116 22.64 3.72 -46.06
CA SER A 116 21.41 3.81 -45.27
C SER A 116 21.79 3.83 -43.80
N VAL A 117 21.29 4.83 -43.06
CA VAL A 117 21.45 4.89 -41.61
C VAL A 117 20.63 3.74 -41.04
N SER A 118 21.32 2.64 -40.71
CA SER A 118 20.69 1.40 -40.24
C SER A 118 19.76 1.68 -39.06
N HIS A 119 18.47 1.44 -39.26
CA HIS A 119 17.44 1.49 -38.23
C HIS A 119 17.33 0.17 -37.45
N ALA A 120 18.28 -0.76 -37.62
CA ALA A 120 18.27 -2.09 -37.02
C ALA A 120 18.05 -2.05 -35.49
N GLY A 121 18.63 -1.06 -34.79
CA GLY A 121 18.47 -0.94 -33.33
C GLY A 121 17.05 -0.63 -32.85
N ARG A 122 16.13 -0.18 -33.72
CA ARG A 122 14.73 0.08 -33.33
C ARG A 122 13.91 -1.21 -33.24
N PHE A 123 14.16 -2.16 -34.14
CA PHE A 123 13.51 -3.45 -34.12
C PHE A 123 13.88 -4.23 -32.87
N GLU A 124 15.18 -4.36 -32.61
CA GLU A 124 15.72 -5.08 -31.44
C GLU A 124 15.14 -4.52 -30.13
N LYS A 125 15.07 -3.20 -30.00
CA LYS A 125 14.48 -2.56 -28.83
C LYS A 125 13.00 -2.92 -28.63
N HIS A 126 12.18 -2.82 -29.68
CA HIS A 126 10.76 -3.13 -29.55
C HIS A 126 10.50 -4.61 -29.28
N LEU A 127 11.36 -5.48 -29.83
CA LEU A 127 11.34 -6.90 -29.57
C LEU A 127 11.72 -7.21 -28.10
N GLU A 128 12.75 -6.55 -27.59
CA GLU A 128 13.16 -6.63 -26.18
C GLU A 128 12.05 -6.16 -25.25
N ASP A 129 11.43 -5.01 -25.53
CA ASP A 129 10.29 -4.48 -24.76
C ASP A 129 9.12 -5.49 -24.74
N PHE A 130 8.83 -6.14 -25.88
CA PHE A 130 7.78 -7.16 -25.97
C PHE A 130 8.05 -8.36 -25.05
N TYR A 131 9.27 -8.91 -25.07
CA TYR A 131 9.65 -10.00 -24.19
C TYR A 131 9.63 -9.57 -22.71
N ALA A 132 10.12 -8.36 -22.40
CA ALA A 132 10.10 -7.83 -21.04
C ALA A 132 8.66 -7.68 -20.48
N TYR A 133 7.68 -7.35 -21.33
CA TYR A 133 6.28 -7.33 -20.91
C TYR A 133 5.68 -8.73 -20.72
N CYS A 134 6.02 -9.69 -21.59
CA CYS A 134 5.64 -11.10 -21.41
C CYS A 134 6.15 -11.65 -20.07
N ASP A 135 7.43 -11.44 -19.75
CA ASP A 135 8.05 -11.90 -18.50
C ASP A 135 7.38 -11.31 -17.27
N GLN A 136 7.09 -10.00 -17.30
CA GLN A 136 6.37 -9.34 -16.21
C GLN A 136 4.95 -9.90 -16.03
N ILE A 137 4.23 -10.13 -17.12
CA ILE A 137 2.89 -10.72 -17.06
C ILE A 137 2.96 -12.14 -16.47
N GLU A 138 3.90 -12.96 -16.94
CA GLU A 138 4.10 -14.31 -16.42
C GLU A 138 4.40 -14.30 -14.91
N LEU A 139 5.30 -13.42 -14.47
CA LEU A 139 5.65 -13.27 -13.06
C LEU A 139 4.44 -12.90 -12.20
N HIS A 140 3.65 -11.91 -12.63
CA HIS A 140 2.45 -11.50 -11.89
C HIS A 140 1.39 -12.60 -11.86
N LEU A 141 1.18 -13.34 -12.95
CA LEU A 141 0.26 -14.47 -12.99
C LEU A 141 0.70 -15.61 -12.06
N LYS A 142 1.98 -15.99 -12.09
CA LYS A 142 2.55 -16.98 -11.16
C LYS A 142 2.36 -16.56 -9.70
N THR A 143 2.61 -15.29 -9.41
CA THR A 143 2.43 -14.72 -8.06
C THR A 143 0.97 -14.76 -7.63
N ALA A 144 0.04 -14.40 -8.52
CA ALA A 144 -1.40 -14.47 -8.25
C ALA A 144 -1.86 -15.90 -7.93
N ILE A 145 -1.36 -16.90 -8.68
CA ILE A 145 -1.63 -18.32 -8.43
C ILE A 145 -1.14 -18.72 -7.03
N GLN A 146 0.08 -18.34 -6.66
CA GLN A 146 0.63 -18.62 -5.34
C GLN A 146 -0.19 -17.97 -4.22
N CYS A 147 -0.64 -16.72 -4.39
CA CYS A 147 -1.54 -16.06 -3.44
C CYS A 147 -2.87 -16.81 -3.28
N MET A 148 -3.47 -17.30 -4.38
CA MET A 148 -4.69 -18.09 -4.32
C MET A 148 -4.48 -19.44 -3.59
N GLN A 149 -3.36 -20.11 -3.86
CA GLN A 149 -2.99 -21.36 -3.17
C GLN A 149 -2.73 -21.12 -1.68
N GLN A 150 -2.08 -20.01 -1.33
CA GLN A 150 -1.87 -19.61 0.06
C GLN A 150 -3.20 -19.34 0.76
N LEU A 151 -4.13 -18.66 0.11
CA LEU A 151 -5.47 -18.41 0.66
C LEU A 151 -6.24 -19.72 0.89
N SER A 152 -6.23 -20.63 -0.09
CA SER A 152 -6.87 -21.94 0.04
C SER A 152 -6.27 -22.75 1.19
N SER A 153 -4.94 -22.75 1.32
CA SER A 153 -4.25 -23.40 2.43
C SER A 153 -4.61 -22.77 3.78
N ALA A 154 -4.65 -21.44 3.85
CA ALA A 154 -5.05 -20.73 5.06
C ALA A 154 -6.48 -21.10 5.48
N GLN A 155 -7.43 -21.18 4.55
CA GLN A 155 -8.81 -21.59 4.83
C GLN A 155 -8.92 -23.04 5.33
N HIS A 156 -8.01 -23.92 4.92
CA HIS A 156 -8.03 -25.32 5.32
C HIS A 156 -7.37 -25.56 6.69
N TYR A 157 -6.24 -24.89 6.95
CA TYR A 157 -5.42 -25.16 8.14
C TYR A 157 -5.62 -24.16 9.28
N LEU A 158 -6.31 -23.03 9.04
CA LEU A 158 -6.56 -22.01 10.06
C LEU A 158 -8.04 -21.91 10.41
N PRO A 159 -8.35 -21.63 11.69
CA PRO A 159 -9.73 -21.53 12.16
C PRO A 159 -10.43 -20.24 11.70
N SER A 160 -9.70 -19.24 11.21
CA SER A 160 -10.26 -17.97 10.75
C SER A 160 -9.37 -17.33 9.67
N ALA A 161 -9.97 -16.45 8.87
CA ALA A 161 -9.28 -15.67 7.86
C ALA A 161 -8.21 -14.77 8.49
N VAL A 162 -7.06 -14.67 7.85
CA VAL A 162 -5.94 -13.79 8.28
C VAL A 162 -5.92 -12.56 7.38
N THR A 163 -5.83 -11.38 7.99
CA THR A 163 -5.78 -10.13 7.22
C THR A 163 -4.38 -9.92 6.62
N PRO A 164 -4.24 -9.76 5.28
CA PRO A 164 -2.94 -9.65 4.62
C PRO A 164 -2.27 -8.27 4.75
N ALA A 165 -2.71 -7.42 5.67
CA ALA A 165 -2.08 -6.14 5.94
C ALA A 165 -2.05 -5.86 7.44
N ARG A 166 -1.07 -5.06 7.85
CA ARG A 166 -0.86 -4.57 9.22
C ARG A 166 -1.98 -3.59 9.64
N ILE A 167 -3.26 -3.96 9.52
CA ILE A 167 -4.42 -3.16 9.93
C ILE A 167 -4.66 -3.32 11.45
N GLU A 168 -3.58 -3.40 12.23
CA GLU A 168 -3.64 -3.54 13.70
C GLU A 168 -4.55 -2.50 14.39
N PRO A 169 -4.62 -1.22 13.97
CA PRO A 169 -5.42 -0.23 14.71
C PRO A 169 -6.94 -0.41 14.57
N TYR A 170 -7.44 -1.07 13.51
CA TYR A 170 -8.88 -1.16 13.24
C TYR A 170 -9.50 -2.50 13.64
N MET A 171 -8.67 -3.53 13.88
CA MET A 171 -9.16 -4.86 14.26
C MET A 171 -9.39 -5.03 15.76
N GLN A 172 -8.98 -4.05 16.58
CA GLN A 172 -9.11 -4.14 18.04
C GLN A 172 -10.57 -4.04 18.53
N GLU A 173 -11.47 -3.49 17.71
CA GLU A 173 -12.87 -3.24 18.09
C GLU A 173 -13.86 -4.26 17.53
N ASN A 174 -13.38 -5.21 16.71
CA ASN A 174 -14.23 -6.23 16.10
C ASN A 174 -13.78 -7.65 16.50
N PRO A 175 -14.30 -8.21 17.61
CA PRO A 175 -13.93 -9.55 18.07
C PRO A 175 -14.35 -10.69 17.11
N GLY A 176 -15.15 -10.40 16.07
CA GLY A 176 -15.44 -11.30 14.95
C GLY A 176 -14.61 -11.04 13.70
N GLY A 177 -13.65 -10.12 13.76
CA GLY A 177 -12.80 -9.73 12.64
C GLY A 177 -11.74 -10.78 12.28
N PRO A 178 -11.18 -10.71 11.06
CA PRO A 178 -10.07 -11.57 10.65
C PRO A 178 -8.86 -11.43 11.58
N MET A 179 -8.19 -12.56 11.82
CA MET A 179 -7.12 -12.70 12.78
C MET A 179 -5.91 -11.81 12.44
N THR A 180 -5.29 -11.23 13.46
CA THR A 180 -4.06 -10.44 13.30
C THR A 180 -2.87 -11.34 12.97
N TYR A 181 -1.86 -10.78 12.30
CA TYR A 181 -0.65 -11.54 11.95
C TYR A 181 0.10 -12.07 13.19
N SER A 182 0.10 -11.32 14.30
CA SER A 182 0.71 -11.75 15.57
C SER A 182 -0.01 -12.99 16.14
N THR A 183 -1.35 -12.98 16.14
CA THR A 183 -2.15 -14.12 16.58
C THR A 183 -1.94 -15.33 15.68
N TYR A 184 -1.86 -15.13 14.36
CA TYR A 184 -1.52 -16.19 13.41
C TYR A 184 -0.16 -16.83 13.74
N LEU A 185 0.89 -16.03 13.94
CA LEU A 185 2.22 -16.54 14.29
C LEU A 185 2.20 -17.34 15.60
N ASN A 186 1.39 -16.92 16.57
CA ASN A 186 1.23 -17.67 17.82
C ASN A 186 0.57 -19.03 17.60
N ILE A 187 -0.50 -19.09 16.79
CA ILE A 187 -1.17 -20.35 16.44
C ILE A 187 -0.24 -21.30 15.72
N VAL A 188 0.54 -20.81 14.75
CA VAL A 188 1.54 -21.62 14.06
C VAL A 188 2.56 -22.21 15.04
N ARG A 189 3.05 -21.42 16.01
CA ARG A 189 3.97 -21.91 17.04
C ARG A 189 3.33 -23.01 17.91
N VAL A 190 2.08 -22.83 18.33
CA VAL A 190 1.34 -23.82 19.12
C VAL A 190 1.10 -25.10 18.32
N HIS A 191 0.73 -24.99 17.04
CA HIS A 191 0.55 -26.16 16.16
C HIS A 191 1.87 -26.93 15.98
N VAL A 192 2.98 -26.24 15.78
CA VAL A 192 4.30 -26.87 15.67
C VAL A 192 4.68 -27.58 16.97
N GLN A 193 4.44 -26.97 18.13
CA GLN A 193 4.74 -27.61 19.41
C GLN A 193 3.86 -28.85 19.65
N SER A 194 2.56 -28.74 19.42
CA SER A 194 1.62 -29.86 19.54
C SER A 194 2.02 -31.04 18.64
N ALA A 195 2.42 -30.77 17.39
CA ALA A 195 2.90 -31.82 16.49
C ALA A 195 4.17 -32.52 17.02
N LYS A 196 5.10 -31.78 17.64
CA LYS A 196 6.28 -32.35 18.30
C LYS A 196 5.91 -33.20 19.50
N ASP A 197 5.01 -32.72 20.35
CA ASP A 197 4.58 -33.44 21.55
C ASP A 197 3.90 -34.78 21.17
N ILE A 198 3.07 -34.78 20.13
CA ILE A 198 2.46 -36.00 19.58
C ILE A 198 3.54 -36.95 19.04
N HIS A 199 4.48 -36.43 18.24
CA HIS A 199 5.59 -37.21 17.70
C HIS A 199 6.43 -37.86 18.80
N ASP A 200 6.82 -37.10 19.82
CA ASP A 200 7.65 -37.59 20.92
C ASP A 200 6.90 -38.63 21.77
N THR A 201 5.60 -38.43 21.96
CA THR A 201 4.73 -39.41 22.61
C THR A 201 4.66 -40.72 21.80
N LEU A 202 4.51 -40.63 20.47
CA LEU A 202 4.49 -41.79 19.59
C LEU A 202 5.83 -42.53 19.57
N ILE A 203 6.96 -41.81 19.56
CA ILE A 203 8.29 -42.42 19.67
C ILE A 203 8.45 -43.15 21.00
N SER A 204 8.11 -42.50 22.11
CA SER A 204 8.20 -43.10 23.44
C SER A 204 7.35 -44.37 23.52
N ALA A 205 6.10 -44.32 23.03
CA ALA A 205 5.24 -45.50 22.96
C ALA A 205 5.85 -46.62 22.10
N ALA A 206 6.40 -46.30 20.92
CA ALA A 206 7.03 -47.28 20.03
C ALA A 206 8.27 -47.94 20.65
N GLN A 207 9.10 -47.17 21.35
CA GLN A 207 10.27 -47.68 22.07
C GLN A 207 9.87 -48.59 23.23
N ASN A 208 8.83 -48.21 24.00
CA ASN A 208 8.31 -49.05 25.08
C ASN A 208 7.78 -50.40 24.56
N ILE A 209 7.12 -50.41 23.40
CA ILE A 209 6.65 -51.65 22.76
C ILE A 209 7.84 -52.50 22.30
N SER A 210 8.84 -51.89 21.65
CA SER A 210 10.02 -52.60 21.13
C SER A 210 10.91 -53.20 22.22
N GLN A 211 10.80 -52.72 23.46
CA GLN A 211 11.50 -53.25 24.64
C GLN A 211 10.68 -54.29 25.42
N ALA A 212 9.40 -54.45 25.08
CA ALA A 212 8.48 -55.38 25.74
C ALA A 212 8.38 -56.76 25.04
N ASP A 213 8.94 -56.88 23.84
CA ASP A 213 9.25 -58.14 23.13
C ASP A 213 10.75 -58.50 23.31
#